data_AF-A0A6G9Y9G7-F1
#
_entry.id   AF-A0A6G9Y9G7-F1
#
_cell.length_a   1.000
_cell.length_b   1.000
_cell.length_c   1.000
_cell.angle_alpha   90.00
_cell.angle_beta   90.00
_cell.angle_gamma   90.00
#
_symmetry.space_group_name_H-M   'P 1'
#
loop_
_entity.id
_entity.type
_entity.pdbx_description
1 polymer ?
#
loop_
_entity_poly.entity_id
_entity_poly.type
_entity_poly.pdbx_seq_one_letter_code
_entity_poly.pdbx_strand_id
1 'polypeptide(L)'
;MQSRVGWRNLGNREQAMSTADRLAWRTSSYSGNGEGCVDVAPAHDTVYVRHAKYHDHGTIVFEAAQWSSFVEEALRNDGSRNGVALITTDRDDTVVSAGTVQLRFNPVEWRAFLAGAADGEFDFAAETKPAVCRVRKLVAESQNE
;
A
#
# COMPACT_ATOMS: atom_id res chain seq x y z
N MET A 1 -8.02 56.65 20.51
CA MET A 1 -7.34 56.42 19.22
C MET A 1 -6.92 54.96 19.12
N GLN A 2 -7.50 54.25 18.14
CA GLN A 2 -6.93 53.18 17.29
C GLN A 2 -6.14 52.03 17.96
N SER A 3 -6.69 50.83 18.08
CA SER A 3 -6.74 49.75 17.06
C SER A 3 -5.40 49.03 16.84
N ARG A 4 -5.34 47.72 17.14
CA ARG A 4 -5.18 46.62 16.16
C ARG A 4 -5.01 45.25 16.86
N VAL A 5 -6.07 44.44 16.71
CA VAL A 5 -6.10 42.99 16.47
C VAL A 5 -4.82 42.18 16.72
N GLY A 6 -4.94 41.23 17.66
CA GLY A 6 -4.08 40.06 17.75
C GLY A 6 -4.94 38.86 18.12
N TRP A 7 -5.66 38.32 17.13
CA TRP A 7 -6.39 37.06 17.26
C TRP A 7 -5.37 35.96 17.61
N ARG A 8 -5.31 35.58 18.89
CA ARG A 8 -4.62 34.38 19.34
C ARG A 8 -5.43 33.17 18.86
N ASN A 9 -5.31 32.85 17.58
CA ASN A 9 -5.69 31.54 17.08
C ASN A 9 -4.64 30.56 17.57
N LEU A 10 -4.96 29.86 18.65
CA LEU A 10 -4.38 28.55 18.95
C LEU A 10 -4.86 27.62 17.83
N GLY A 11 -4.23 27.74 16.66
CA GLY A 11 -4.49 26.89 15.52
C GLY A 11 -4.15 25.47 15.88
N ASN A 12 -5.17 24.62 15.91
CA ASN A 12 -5.15 23.20 15.60
C ASN A 12 -3.81 22.49 15.87
N ARG A 13 -3.52 22.21 17.15
CA ARG A 13 -2.56 21.15 17.51
C ARG A 13 -3.18 19.75 17.53
N GLU A 14 -4.45 19.67 17.18
CA GLU A 14 -5.15 18.44 16.86
C GLU A 14 -5.04 18.27 15.35
N GLN A 15 -3.90 17.75 14.88
CA GLN A 15 -3.89 17.11 13.57
C GLN A 15 -4.93 16.00 13.65
N ALA A 16 -6.07 16.19 12.99
CA ALA A 16 -7.06 15.14 12.84
C ALA A 16 -6.33 13.96 12.20
N MET A 17 -6.07 12.90 12.98
CA MET A 17 -5.48 11.65 12.49
C MET A 17 -6.21 11.25 11.22
N SER A 18 -5.49 11.23 10.11
CA SER A 18 -6.04 10.84 8.82
C SER A 18 -6.41 9.35 8.86
N THR A 19 -7.32 8.92 7.99
CA THR A 19 -7.67 7.50 7.85
C THR A 19 -6.42 6.63 7.64
N ALA A 20 -5.40 7.16 6.96
CA ALA A 20 -4.13 6.49 6.72
C ALA A 20 -3.33 6.23 8.01
N ASP A 21 -3.43 7.09 9.03
CA ASP A 21 -2.72 6.93 10.29
C ASP A 21 -3.28 5.78 11.15
N ARG A 22 -4.55 5.41 10.93
CA ARG A 22 -5.23 4.31 11.65
C ARG A 22 -5.09 2.94 11.01
N LEU A 23 -4.39 2.85 9.87
CA LEU A 23 -4.23 1.58 9.16
C LEU A 23 -3.25 0.65 9.89
N ALA A 24 -3.42 -0.66 9.67
CA ALA A 24 -2.53 -1.69 10.20
C ALA A 24 -1.26 -1.81 9.34
N TRP A 25 -0.38 -0.82 9.45
CA TRP A 25 0.92 -0.78 8.78
C TRP A 25 1.79 -1.95 9.19
N ARG A 26 2.40 -2.61 8.20
CA ARG A 26 3.39 -3.65 8.38
C ARG A 26 4.54 -3.45 7.40
N THR A 27 5.70 -3.93 7.79
CA THR A 27 6.91 -3.94 6.98
C THR A 27 7.35 -5.37 6.73
N SER A 28 8.29 -5.57 5.80
CA SER A 28 8.86 -6.90 5.54
C SER A 28 9.55 -7.48 6.78
N SER A 29 9.42 -8.77 7.06
CA SER A 29 10.16 -9.42 8.16
C SER A 29 11.68 -9.45 7.92
N TYR A 30 12.10 -9.24 6.67
CA TYR A 30 13.49 -9.17 6.25
C TYR A 30 14.18 -7.83 6.56
N SER A 31 13.47 -6.86 7.14
CA SER A 31 13.98 -5.50 7.33
C SER A 31 14.83 -5.27 8.59
N GLY A 32 15.12 -6.30 9.39
CA GLY A 32 16.00 -6.22 10.55
C GLY A 32 15.56 -5.24 11.66
N ASN A 33 16.51 -4.85 12.52
CA ASN A 33 16.29 -4.17 13.81
C ASN A 33 15.92 -2.67 13.75
N GLY A 34 15.24 -2.19 12.71
CA GLY A 34 14.66 -0.83 12.78
C GLY A 34 14.40 -0.09 11.47
N GLU A 35 14.42 -0.74 10.30
CA GLU A 35 14.33 -0.04 9.02
C GLU A 35 13.43 -0.80 8.03
N GLY A 36 12.16 -0.99 8.37
CA GLY A 36 11.13 -1.56 7.50
C GLY A 36 10.75 -0.65 6.34
N CYS A 37 11.61 -0.53 5.34
CA CYS A 37 11.64 0.66 4.49
C CYS A 37 10.48 0.85 3.52
N VAL A 38 9.70 -0.19 3.22
CA VAL A 38 8.39 -0.07 2.58
C VAL A 38 7.32 -0.41 3.63
N ASP A 39 6.54 0.59 4.00
CA ASP A 39 5.38 0.45 4.88
C ASP A 39 4.16 0.10 4.01
N VAL A 40 3.52 -1.02 4.29
CA VAL A 40 2.35 -1.49 3.55
C VAL A 40 1.19 -1.70 4.52
N ALA A 41 0.01 -1.18 4.18
CA ALA A 41 -1.19 -1.42 4.97
C ALA A 41 -2.37 -1.82 4.07
N PRO A 42 -2.90 -3.04 4.23
CA PRO A 42 -4.17 -3.39 3.60
C PRO A 42 -5.33 -2.68 4.29
N ALA A 43 -6.31 -2.31 3.49
CA ALA A 43 -7.67 -1.94 3.87
C ALA A 43 -8.66 -2.70 2.97
N HIS A 44 -9.97 -2.48 3.14
CA HIS A 44 -11.03 -3.30 2.54
C HIS A 44 -10.78 -3.69 1.07
N ASP A 45 -10.66 -2.74 0.14
CA ASP A 45 -10.37 -3.05 -1.28
C ASP A 45 -9.07 -2.42 -1.78
N THR A 46 -8.28 -1.87 -0.87
CA THR A 46 -7.12 -1.05 -1.21
C THR A 46 -5.91 -1.38 -0.37
N VAL A 47 -4.73 -1.19 -0.94
CA VAL A 47 -3.45 -1.32 -0.25
C VAL A 47 -2.74 0.02 -0.30
N TYR A 48 -2.31 0.49 0.88
CA TYR A 48 -1.57 1.73 1.03
C TYR A 48 -0.09 1.42 1.16
N VAL A 49 0.74 2.21 0.47
CA VAL A 49 2.20 2.08 0.47
C VAL A 49 2.83 3.43 0.75
N ARG A 50 3.77 3.49 1.69
CA ARG A 50 4.57 4.68 1.96
C ARG A 50 6.00 4.31 2.35
N HIS A 51 6.87 5.31 2.46
CA HIS A 51 8.21 5.11 2.97
C HIS A 51 8.21 5.15 4.50
N ALA A 52 8.65 4.09 5.20
CA ALA A 52 8.53 4.02 6.66
C ALA A 52 9.29 5.09 7.45
N LYS A 53 10.33 5.70 6.86
CA LYS A 53 11.06 6.84 7.46
C LYS A 53 10.56 8.22 7.01
N TYR A 54 9.93 8.31 5.85
CA TYR A 54 9.63 9.58 5.18
C TYR A 54 8.15 9.61 4.80
N HIS A 55 7.29 9.58 5.82
CA HIS A 55 5.83 9.57 5.65
C HIS A 55 5.32 10.82 4.92
N ASP A 56 6.04 11.94 5.01
CA ASP A 56 5.71 13.19 4.34
C ASP A 56 5.94 13.15 2.81
N HIS A 57 6.68 12.15 2.30
CA HIS A 57 6.81 11.93 0.86
C HIS A 57 5.51 11.42 0.22
N GLY A 58 4.51 11.08 1.04
CA GLY A 58 3.16 10.71 0.61
C GLY A 58 2.90 9.21 0.65
N THR A 59 1.69 8.86 0.24
CA THR A 59 1.19 7.48 0.24
C THR A 59 0.64 7.16 -1.15
N ILE A 60 1.07 6.04 -1.71
CA ILE A 60 0.54 5.45 -2.93
C ILE A 60 -0.60 4.50 -2.53
N VAL A 61 -1.71 4.53 -3.26
CA VAL A 61 -2.87 3.69 -3.00
C VAL A 61 -3.14 2.82 -4.21
N PHE A 62 -3.25 1.52 -4.00
CA PHE A 62 -3.57 0.52 -5.00
C PHE A 62 -4.93 -0.08 -4.69
N GLU A 63 -5.73 -0.42 -5.70
CA GLU A 63 -6.76 -1.45 -5.53
C GLU A 63 -6.09 -2.83 -5.34
N ALA A 64 -6.79 -3.79 -4.72
CA ALA A 64 -6.22 -5.12 -4.44
C ALA A 64 -5.63 -5.82 -5.67
N ALA A 65 -6.30 -5.74 -6.83
CA ALA A 65 -5.79 -6.35 -8.07
C ALA A 65 -4.54 -5.64 -8.60
N GLN A 66 -4.49 -4.31 -8.50
CA GLN A 66 -3.34 -3.50 -8.90
C GLN A 66 -2.15 -3.78 -8.00
N TRP A 67 -2.39 -3.99 -6.70
CA TRP A 67 -1.35 -4.38 -5.75
C TRP A 67 -0.70 -5.72 -6.12
N SER A 68 -1.50 -6.74 -6.42
CA SER A 68 -0.95 -8.03 -6.86
C SER A 68 -0.09 -7.89 -8.13
N SER A 69 -0.55 -7.12 -9.11
CA SER A 69 0.25 -6.83 -10.31
C SER A 69 1.54 -6.07 -9.99
N PHE A 70 1.49 -5.09 -9.08
CA PHE A 70 2.66 -4.34 -8.64
C PHE A 70 3.71 -5.24 -7.97
N VAL A 71 3.28 -6.15 -7.07
CA VAL A 71 4.18 -7.09 -6.41
C VAL A 71 4.83 -8.04 -7.42
N GLU A 72 4.06 -8.58 -8.36
CA GLU A 72 4.59 -9.42 -9.43
C GLU A 72 5.61 -8.68 -10.31
N GLU A 73 5.31 -7.43 -10.68
CA GLU A 73 6.21 -6.59 -11.46
C GLU A 73 7.50 -6.27 -10.71
N ALA A 74 7.41 -5.95 -9.42
CA ALA A 74 8.56 -5.70 -8.56
C ALA A 74 9.48 -6.94 -8.48
N LEU A 75 8.90 -8.14 -8.30
CA LEU A 75 9.65 -9.40 -8.23
C LEU A 75 10.31 -9.78 -9.56
N ARG A 76 9.66 -9.50 -10.69
CA ARG A 76 10.20 -9.77 -12.03
C ARG A 76 11.15 -8.68 -12.54
N ASN A 77 11.20 -7.55 -11.85
CA ASN A 77 11.84 -6.32 -12.33
C ASN A 77 11.30 -5.90 -13.71
N ASP A 78 9.98 -5.99 -13.86
CA ASP A 78 9.25 -5.66 -15.08
C ASP A 78 8.71 -4.22 -15.04
N GLY A 79 8.32 -3.70 -16.21
CA GLY A 79 7.72 -2.37 -16.34
C GLY A 79 6.28 -2.28 -15.80
N SER A 80 5.82 -1.06 -15.55
CA SER A 80 4.52 -0.74 -14.94
C SER A 80 3.32 -1.14 -15.81
N ARG A 81 2.64 -2.24 -15.46
CA ARG A 81 1.34 -2.66 -16.03
C ARG A 81 0.24 -2.65 -14.97
N ASN A 82 0.58 -2.48 -13.70
CA ASN A 82 -0.34 -2.35 -12.57
C ASN A 82 -1.27 -1.11 -12.67
N GLY A 83 -0.94 -0.13 -13.51
CA GLY A 83 -1.78 1.04 -13.81
C GLY A 83 -1.76 2.15 -12.75
N VAL A 84 -0.98 1.99 -11.68
CA VAL A 84 -0.89 2.94 -10.56
C VAL A 84 0.52 3.52 -10.42
N ALA A 85 1.50 2.64 -10.23
CA ALA A 85 2.86 3.01 -9.85
C ALA A 85 3.87 2.58 -10.89
N LEU A 86 4.80 3.48 -11.18
CA LEU A 86 5.98 3.22 -11.99
C LEU A 86 7.18 2.89 -11.10
N ILE A 87 7.83 1.77 -11.37
CA ILE A 87 9.12 1.39 -10.77
C ILE A 87 10.22 1.83 -11.73
N THR A 88 11.12 2.67 -11.27
CA THR A 88 12.29 3.16 -12.01
C THR A 88 13.54 3.04 -11.16
N THR A 89 14.70 3.07 -11.79
CA THR A 89 16.00 3.14 -11.10
C THR A 89 16.56 4.54 -11.25
N ASP A 90 16.95 5.16 -10.13
CA ASP A 90 17.79 6.37 -10.13
C ASP A 90 19.11 6.07 -9.42
N ARG A 91 20.19 6.00 -10.19
CA ARG A 91 21.49 5.46 -9.77
C ARG A 91 21.35 4.01 -9.30
N ASP A 92 21.37 3.78 -8.00
CA ASP A 92 21.18 2.47 -7.37
C ASP A 92 19.85 2.41 -6.60
N ASP A 93 19.18 3.54 -6.42
CA ASP A 93 17.92 3.59 -5.68
C ASP A 93 16.77 3.14 -6.58
N THR A 94 15.85 2.39 -5.99
CA THR A 94 14.55 2.12 -6.60
C THR A 94 13.60 3.27 -6.29
N VAL A 95 12.95 3.78 -7.32
CA VAL A 95 12.00 4.89 -7.23
C VAL A 95 10.64 4.40 -7.69
N VAL A 96 9.69 4.36 -6.74
CA VAL A 96 8.28 4.03 -6.97
C VAL A 96 7.48 5.34 -7.02
N SER A 97 6.93 5.68 -8.18
CA SER A 97 6.24 6.95 -8.40
C SER A 97 4.79 6.75 -8.82
N ALA A 98 3.87 7.57 -8.29
CA ALA A 98 2.47 7.63 -8.70
C ALA A 98 1.97 9.08 -8.61
N GLY A 99 1.62 9.68 -9.76
CA GLY A 99 1.23 11.09 -9.82
C GLY A 99 2.36 12.00 -9.31
N THR A 100 2.11 12.72 -8.21
CA THR A 100 3.11 13.59 -7.55
C THR A 100 3.86 12.91 -6.41
N VAL A 101 3.48 11.68 -6.04
CA VAL A 101 4.13 10.93 -4.96
C VAL A 101 5.33 10.19 -5.54
N GLN A 102 6.47 10.32 -4.86
CA GLN A 102 7.70 9.61 -5.20
C GLN A 102 8.31 9.01 -3.94
N LEU A 103 8.40 7.68 -3.90
CA LEU A 103 9.02 6.93 -2.83
C LEU A 103 10.34 6.36 -3.33
N ARG A 104 11.44 6.69 -2.65
CA ARG A 104 12.79 6.27 -3.02
C ARG A 104 13.31 5.31 -1.96
N PHE A 105 13.80 4.16 -2.40
CA PHE A 105 14.33 3.10 -1.55
C PHE A 105 15.74 2.75 -2.01
N ASN A 106 16.67 2.67 -1.08
CA ASN A 106 18.01 2.23 -1.43
C ASN A 106 18.03 0.71 -1.75
N PRO A 107 19.13 0.15 -2.28
CA PRO A 107 19.22 -1.27 -2.63
C PRO A 107 18.92 -2.25 -1.50
N VAL A 108 19.31 -1.93 -0.27
CA VAL A 108 19.09 -2.82 0.91
C VAL A 108 17.61 -2.83 1.26
N GLU A 109 17.01 -1.65 1.27
CA GLU A 109 15.60 -1.42 1.58
C GLU A 109 14.69 -2.12 0.57
N TRP A 110 14.96 -1.94 -0.72
CA TRP A 110 14.19 -2.58 -1.79
C TRP A 110 14.36 -4.11 -1.78
N ARG A 111 15.57 -4.63 -1.53
CA ARG A 111 15.81 -6.08 -1.44
C ARG A 111 15.05 -6.73 -0.28
N ALA A 112 14.93 -6.05 0.86
CA ALA A 112 14.15 -6.55 1.98
C ALA A 112 12.66 -6.62 1.63
N PHE A 113 12.12 -5.62 0.92
CA PHE A 113 10.76 -5.66 0.38
C PHE A 113 10.57 -6.84 -0.58
N LEU A 114 11.48 -7.03 -1.54
CA LEU A 114 11.40 -8.14 -2.50
C LEU A 114 11.48 -9.51 -1.83
N ALA A 115 12.29 -9.67 -0.78
CA ALA A 115 12.38 -10.92 -0.02
C ALA A 115 11.06 -11.25 0.69
N GLY A 116 10.46 -10.28 1.38
CA GLY A 116 9.15 -10.46 2.03
C GLY A 116 8.03 -10.71 1.01
N ALA A 117 8.07 -10.01 -0.12
CA ALA A 117 7.14 -10.22 -1.23
C ALA A 117 7.25 -11.64 -1.83
N ALA A 118 8.48 -12.14 -2.00
CA ALA A 118 8.70 -13.50 -2.51
C ALA A 118 8.18 -14.59 -1.56
N ASP A 119 8.18 -14.31 -0.26
CA ASP A 119 7.61 -15.17 0.78
C ASP A 119 6.10 -14.98 1.00
N GLY A 120 5.45 -14.10 0.23
CA GLY A 120 4.01 -13.86 0.29
C GLY A 120 3.55 -12.99 1.48
N GLU A 121 4.46 -12.25 2.14
CA GLU A 121 4.11 -11.39 3.29
C GLU A 121 3.09 -10.29 2.96
N PHE A 122 2.97 -9.98 1.67
CA PHE A 122 2.08 -8.95 1.13
C PHE A 122 0.94 -9.48 0.26
N ASP A 123 0.64 -10.79 0.33
CA ASP A 123 -0.48 -11.41 -0.38
C ASP A 123 -1.79 -11.20 0.38
N PHE A 124 -2.32 -9.97 0.35
CA PHE A 124 -3.55 -9.60 1.08
C PHE A 124 -4.84 -10.13 0.45
N ALA A 125 -4.76 -10.82 -0.69
CA ALA A 125 -5.88 -11.38 -1.45
C ALA A 125 -6.77 -12.36 -0.65
N ALA A 126 -6.30 -12.84 0.51
CA ALA A 126 -7.08 -13.71 1.39
C ALA A 126 -8.18 -12.97 2.19
N GLU A 127 -8.09 -11.65 2.36
CA GLU A 127 -9.04 -10.90 3.21
C GLU A 127 -10.22 -10.27 2.42
N THR A 128 -10.20 -10.36 1.08
CA THR A 128 -11.22 -9.77 0.19
C THR A 128 -11.98 -10.80 -0.62
N LYS A 129 -12.29 -11.96 -0.04
CA LYS A 129 -13.37 -12.78 -0.60
C LYS A 129 -14.71 -12.14 -0.19
N PRO A 130 -15.54 -11.61 -1.11
CA PRO A 130 -16.94 -11.45 -0.76
C PRO A 130 -17.44 -12.85 -0.43
N ALA A 131 -18.05 -13.03 0.73
CA ALA A 131 -18.91 -14.18 0.95
C ALA A 131 -20.05 -14.08 -0.07
N VAL A 132 -19.83 -14.55 -1.29
CA VAL A 132 -20.90 -14.81 -2.22
C VAL A 132 -21.72 -15.90 -1.56
N CYS A 133 -22.84 -15.50 -0.97
CA CYS A 133 -23.94 -16.38 -0.63
C CYS A 133 -24.36 -17.06 -1.94
N ARG A 134 -23.75 -18.20 -2.25
CA ARG A 134 -24.06 -18.97 -3.45
C ARG A 134 -25.38 -19.66 -3.16
N VAL A 135 -26.50 -19.02 -3.52
CA VAL A 135 -27.79 -19.68 -3.64
C VAL A 135 -27.60 -20.79 -4.67
N ARG A 136 -27.34 -22.02 -4.20
CA ARG A 136 -27.37 -23.20 -5.05
C ARG A 136 -28.80 -23.34 -5.54
N LYS A 137 -29.03 -23.05 -6.83
CA LYS A 137 -30.24 -23.45 -7.54
C LYS A 137 -30.28 -24.98 -7.49
N LEU A 138 -31.14 -25.54 -6.63
CA LEU A 138 -31.56 -26.93 -6.72
C LEU A 138 -32.33 -27.07 -8.03
N VAL A 139 -31.71 -27.68 -9.03
CA VAL A 139 -32.46 -28.32 -10.12
C VAL A 139 -32.33 -29.82 -9.86
N ALA A 140 -33.43 -30.40 -9.37
CA ALA A 140 -33.63 -31.83 -9.38
C ALA A 140 -34.06 -32.21 -10.80
N GLU A 141 -33.24 -32.95 -11.52
CA GLU A 141 -33.67 -33.69 -12.69
C GLU A 141 -33.76 -35.17 -12.33
N SER A 142 -34.98 -35.56 -12.00
CA SER A 142 -35.47 -36.93 -12.13
C SER A 142 -35.36 -37.37 -13.59
N GLN A 143 -34.66 -38.47 -13.83
CA GLN A 143 -34.92 -39.31 -15.00
C GLN A 143 -35.06 -40.74 -14.50
N ASN A 144 -36.31 -41.18 -14.55
CA ASN A 144 -36.80 -42.52 -14.29
C ASN A 144 -37.06 -43.13 -15.67
N GLU A 145 -36.32 -44.20 -16.01
CA GLU A 145 -36.69 -45.41 -16.78
C GLU A 145 -35.43 -46.08 -17.36
#